data_AF-A0A1F7AU74-F1
#
_entry.id   AF-A0A1F7AU74-F1
#
_cell.length_a   1.000
_cell.length_b   1.000
_cell.length_c   1.000
_cell.angle_alpha   90.00
_cell.angle_beta   90.00
_cell.angle_gamma   90.00
#
_symmetry.space_group_name_H-M   'P 1'
#
loop_
_entity.id
_entity.type
_entity.pdbx_description
1 polymer ?
#
loop_
_entity_poly.entity_id
_entity_poly.type
_entity_poly.pdbx_seq_one_letter_code
_entity_poly.pdbx_strand_id
1 'polypeptide(L)'
;MADTKTQTTTGATGATTDDKFKIPPAVMQKYPDLVALIKETESMTDAERTYWFQILPIMTDEQVNKLRGILAKEKEQLSKLDKEYEAELKRINDKHLLEWKEFETKKAREERKNAEAKAEVEDKKAEEDVLAQLNNV
;
A
#
# COMPACT_ATOMS: atom_id res chain seq x y z
N MET A 1 -67.39 -7.15 27.03
CA MET A 1 -66.25 -8.05 26.74
C MET A 1 -65.04 -7.18 26.49
N ALA A 2 -64.03 -7.30 27.36
CA ALA A 2 -62.67 -6.76 27.20
C ALA A 2 -62.04 -7.30 25.88
N ASP A 3 -61.08 -6.67 25.21
CA ASP A 3 -59.71 -6.35 25.64
C ASP A 3 -59.12 -5.31 24.67
N THR A 4 -58.57 -4.19 25.12
CA THR A 4 -57.20 -3.93 25.63
C THR A 4 -56.24 -3.43 24.52
N LYS A 5 -55.87 -2.16 24.71
CA LYS A 5 -54.86 -1.35 24.00
C LYS A 5 -53.46 -1.71 24.48
N THR A 6 -52.51 -1.98 23.59
CA THR A 6 -51.07 -1.80 23.92
C THR A 6 -50.24 -1.45 22.68
N GLN A 7 -49.78 -0.20 22.68
CA GLN A 7 -48.57 0.28 22.01
C GLN A 7 -47.34 -0.34 22.68
N THR A 8 -46.35 -0.80 21.92
CA THR A 8 -44.94 -0.78 22.37
C THR A 8 -43.97 -0.88 21.19
N THR A 9 -43.39 0.29 20.87
CA THR A 9 -41.95 0.51 20.67
C THR A 9 -41.14 -0.52 19.87
N THR A 10 -40.99 -0.27 18.57
CA THR A 10 -39.86 -0.78 17.79
C THR A 10 -38.61 0.02 18.18
N GLY A 11 -37.84 -0.53 19.12
CA GLY A 11 -36.46 -0.09 19.35
C GLY A 11 -35.61 -0.50 18.15
N ALA A 12 -35.07 0.48 17.44
CA ALA A 12 -34.17 0.27 16.32
C ALA A 12 -32.88 -0.39 16.80
N THR A 13 -32.68 -1.61 16.32
CA THR A 13 -31.53 -2.48 16.47
C THR A 13 -30.26 -1.80 15.97
N GLY A 14 -29.40 -1.37 16.89
CA GLY A 14 -28.02 -0.97 16.62
C GLY A 14 -27.07 -2.04 17.13
N ALA A 15 -27.09 -3.24 16.55
CA ALA A 15 -26.09 -4.26 16.81
C ALA A 15 -25.51 -4.69 15.47
N THR A 16 -24.43 -4.02 15.05
CA THR A 16 -23.54 -4.54 14.03
C THR A 16 -22.78 -5.72 14.65
N THR A 17 -23.44 -6.88 14.68
CA THR A 17 -22.79 -8.14 15.07
C THR A 17 -21.88 -8.56 13.93
N ASP A 18 -20.61 -8.22 14.09
CA ASP A 18 -19.49 -8.93 13.47
C ASP A 18 -19.51 -10.36 14.02
N ASP A 19 -20.34 -11.22 13.41
CA ASP A 19 -20.76 -12.55 13.90
C ASP A 19 -19.59 -13.55 14.02
N LYS A 20 -18.39 -13.16 13.59
CA LYS A 20 -17.18 -13.97 13.66
C LYS A 20 -16.61 -14.08 15.07
N PHE A 21 -16.86 -13.10 15.94
CA PHE A 21 -16.24 -13.04 17.27
C PHE A 21 -17.29 -12.97 18.39
N LYS A 22 -17.14 -13.84 19.40
CA LYS A 22 -18.00 -13.80 20.61
C LYS A 22 -17.45 -12.76 21.59
N ILE A 23 -17.83 -11.49 21.39
CA ILE A 23 -17.38 -10.37 22.21
C ILE A 23 -18.41 -10.06 23.31
N PRO A 24 -18.04 -10.13 24.60
CA PRO A 24 -18.93 -9.72 25.68
C PRO A 24 -19.26 -8.21 25.59
N PRO A 25 -20.54 -7.79 25.78
CA PRO A 25 -20.92 -6.38 25.71
C PRO A 25 -20.14 -5.47 26.66
N ALA A 26 -19.78 -5.99 27.85
CA ALA A 26 -18.97 -5.27 28.84
C ALA A 26 -17.58 -4.89 28.32
N VAL A 27 -16.96 -5.75 27.50
CA VAL A 27 -15.65 -5.49 26.88
C VAL A 27 -15.77 -4.42 25.81
N MET A 28 -16.82 -4.49 24.99
CA MET A 28 -17.07 -3.53 23.92
C MET A 28 -17.33 -2.11 24.46
N GLN A 29 -17.98 -2.00 25.63
CA GLN A 29 -18.20 -0.72 26.30
C GLN A 29 -16.95 -0.21 27.04
N LYS A 30 -16.22 -1.09 27.74
CA LYS A 30 -15.10 -0.69 28.59
C LYS A 30 -13.79 -0.46 27.82
N TYR A 31 -13.56 -1.19 26.73
CA TYR A 31 -12.31 -1.18 25.97
C TYR A 31 -12.52 -1.15 24.45
N PRO A 32 -13.24 -0.16 23.89
CA PRO A 32 -13.55 -0.12 22.46
C PRO A 32 -12.30 -0.02 21.57
N ASP A 33 -11.27 0.69 22.04
CA ASP A 33 -9.99 0.84 21.35
C ASP A 33 -9.20 -0.47 21.29
N LEU A 34 -9.17 -1.21 22.39
CA LEU A 34 -8.48 -2.49 22.46
C LEU A 34 -9.19 -3.56 21.62
N VAL A 35 -10.52 -3.50 21.54
CA VAL A 35 -11.28 -4.38 20.64
C VAL A 35 -10.90 -4.15 19.19
N ALA A 36 -10.72 -2.90 18.76
CA ALA A 36 -10.23 -2.59 17.42
C ALA A 36 -8.82 -3.15 17.20
N LEU A 37 -7.89 -2.93 18.15
CA LEU A 37 -6.52 -3.45 18.06
C LEU A 37 -6.46 -4.99 17.97
N ILE A 38 -7.28 -5.71 18.74
CA ILE A 38 -7.33 -7.19 18.71
C ILE A 38 -7.93 -7.70 17.40
N LYS A 39 -8.87 -6.97 16.79
CA LYS A 39 -9.41 -7.33 15.47
C LYS A 39 -8.41 -7.07 14.34
N GLU A 40 -7.63 -6.00 14.45
CA GLU A 40 -6.66 -5.57 13.43
C GLU A 40 -5.33 -6.32 13.49
N THR A 41 -4.90 -6.82 14.65
CA THR A 41 -3.60 -7.53 14.77
C THR A 41 -3.55 -8.77 13.89
N GLU A 42 -2.47 -8.89 13.13
CA GLU A 42 -2.15 -10.06 12.31
C GLU A 42 -1.48 -11.17 13.15
N SER A 43 -1.01 -10.85 14.36
CA SER A 43 -0.36 -11.80 15.27
C SER A 43 -1.34 -12.77 15.95
N MET A 44 -2.64 -12.71 15.66
CA MET A 44 -3.65 -13.57 16.29
C MET A 44 -4.59 -14.23 15.29
N THR A 45 -4.88 -15.50 15.53
CA THR A 45 -5.95 -16.25 14.87
C THR A 45 -7.33 -15.84 15.39
N ASP A 46 -8.39 -16.16 14.65
CA ASP A 46 -9.76 -15.83 15.06
C ASP A 46 -10.18 -16.49 16.39
N ALA A 47 -9.65 -17.68 16.66
CA ALA A 47 -9.87 -18.40 17.92
C ALA A 47 -9.20 -17.66 19.09
N GLU A 48 -7.97 -17.21 18.91
CA GLU A 48 -7.23 -16.45 19.92
C GLU A 48 -7.89 -15.10 20.19
N ARG A 49 -8.34 -14.38 19.15
CA ARG A 49 -9.11 -13.14 19.31
C ARG A 49 -10.33 -13.35 20.19
N THR A 50 -11.11 -14.41 19.94
CA THR A 50 -12.27 -14.77 20.75
C THR A 50 -11.89 -15.09 22.19
N TYR A 51 -10.81 -15.84 22.41
CA TYR A 51 -10.28 -16.15 23.74
C TYR A 51 -9.88 -14.89 24.52
N TRP A 52 -9.19 -13.95 23.86
CA TRP A 52 -8.83 -12.67 24.47
C TRP A 52 -10.07 -11.85 24.87
N PHE A 53 -11.12 -11.82 24.04
CA PHE A 53 -12.37 -11.16 24.40
C PHE A 53 -13.06 -11.77 25.61
N GLN A 54 -12.92 -13.07 25.84
CA GLN A 54 -13.48 -13.74 27.02
C GLN A 54 -12.68 -13.47 28.30
N ILE A 55 -11.37 -13.22 28.19
CA ILE A 55 -10.47 -13.03 29.33
C ILE A 55 -10.33 -11.57 29.74
N LEU A 56 -10.56 -10.63 28.83
CA LEU A 56 -10.52 -9.18 29.12
C LEU A 56 -11.31 -8.76 30.37
N PRO A 57 -12.50 -9.29 30.67
CA PRO A 57 -13.22 -8.96 31.91
C PRO A 57 -12.55 -9.43 33.21
N ILE A 58 -11.69 -10.44 33.12
CA ILE A 58 -11.05 -11.11 34.26
C ILE A 58 -9.64 -10.54 34.52
N MET A 59 -9.02 -9.93 33.50
CA MET A 59 -7.71 -9.30 33.62
C MET A 59 -7.72 -8.06 34.50
N THR A 60 -6.60 -7.83 35.19
CA THR A 60 -6.37 -6.57 35.92
C THR A 60 -6.07 -5.44 34.94
N ASP A 61 -6.29 -4.19 35.37
CA ASP A 61 -6.03 -3.03 34.52
C ASP A 61 -4.56 -2.94 34.09
N GLU A 62 -3.60 -3.39 34.93
CA GLU A 62 -2.19 -3.48 34.54
C GLU A 62 -1.93 -4.47 33.41
N GLN A 63 -2.57 -5.64 33.44
CA GLN A 63 -2.46 -6.65 32.38
C GLN A 63 -3.07 -6.14 31.07
N VAL A 64 -4.23 -5.49 31.16
CA VAL A 64 -4.89 -4.86 30.01
C VAL A 64 -4.00 -3.77 29.40
N ASN A 65 -3.36 -2.94 30.23
CA ASN A 65 -2.43 -1.91 29.76
C ASN A 65 -1.17 -2.50 29.11
N LYS A 66 -0.63 -3.60 29.65
CA LYS A 66 0.50 -4.31 29.01
C LYS A 66 0.10 -4.86 27.65
N LEU A 67 -1.05 -5.53 27.54
CA LEU A 67 -1.56 -6.06 26.27
C LEU A 67 -1.77 -4.92 25.26
N ARG A 68 -2.43 -3.83 25.67
CA ARG A 68 -2.61 -2.64 24.84
C ARG A 68 -1.27 -2.09 24.35
N GLY A 69 -0.27 -1.99 25.22
CA GLY A 69 1.07 -1.51 24.86
C GLY A 69 1.77 -2.41 23.84
N ILE A 70 1.66 -3.73 23.99
CA ILE A 70 2.22 -4.70 23.03
C ILE A 70 1.57 -4.52 21.65
N LEU A 71 0.24 -4.52 21.58
CA LEU A 71 -0.49 -4.40 20.33
C LEU A 71 -0.28 -3.04 19.64
N ALA A 72 -0.21 -1.96 20.43
CA ALA A 72 0.08 -0.63 19.89
C ALA A 72 1.49 -0.55 19.30
N LYS A 73 2.48 -1.13 19.98
CA LYS A 73 3.86 -1.20 19.49
C LYS A 73 3.98 -2.06 18.24
N GLU A 74 3.29 -3.20 18.20
CA GLU A 74 3.22 -4.05 17.01
C GLU A 74 2.69 -3.27 15.81
N LYS A 75 1.56 -2.57 15.97
CA LYS A 75 0.97 -1.72 14.92
C LYS A 75 1.93 -0.63 14.45
N GLU A 76 2.64 0.02 15.37
CA GLU A 76 3.65 1.03 15.05
C GLU A 76 4.81 0.43 14.24
N GLN A 77 5.30 -0.74 14.64
CA GLN A 77 6.39 -1.43 13.96
C GLN A 77 6.00 -1.88 12.55
N LEU A 78 4.78 -2.43 12.37
CA LEU A 78 4.25 -2.78 11.06
C LEU A 78 4.08 -1.55 10.17
N SER A 79 3.46 -0.48 10.68
CA SER A 79 3.31 0.77 9.91
C SER A 79 4.65 1.40 9.52
N LYS A 80 5.67 1.27 10.38
CA LYS A 80 7.02 1.72 10.06
C LYS A 80 7.64 0.88 8.94
N LEU A 81 7.50 -0.44 9.02
CA LEU A 81 8.00 -1.36 8.01
C LEU A 81 7.35 -1.10 6.65
N ASP A 82 6.03 -0.90 6.61
CA ASP A 82 5.30 -0.59 5.38
C ASP A 82 5.82 0.68 4.73
N LYS A 83 6.03 1.75 5.52
CA LYS A 83 6.59 3.02 5.01
C LYS A 83 8.01 2.86 4.48
N GLU A 84 8.85 2.09 5.17
CA GLU A 84 10.21 1.80 4.71
C GLU A 84 10.19 1.01 3.39
N TYR A 85 9.28 0.06 3.26
CA TYR A 85 9.09 -0.73 2.05
C TYR A 85 8.57 0.11 0.87
N GLU A 86 7.55 0.95 1.10
CA GLU A 86 7.02 1.88 0.09
C GLU A 86 8.10 2.86 -0.38
N ALA A 87 8.90 3.40 0.55
CA ALA A 87 9.99 4.31 0.23
C ALA A 87 11.08 3.62 -0.61
N GLU A 88 11.44 2.38 -0.27
CA GLU A 88 12.43 1.61 -1.05
C GLU A 88 11.91 1.25 -2.44
N LEU A 89 10.65 0.85 -2.55
CA LEU A 89 10.03 0.55 -3.84
C LEU A 89 10.01 1.79 -4.75
N LYS A 90 9.65 2.95 -4.21
CA LYS A 90 9.69 4.22 -4.93
C LYS A 90 11.11 4.55 -5.38
N ARG A 91 12.10 4.39 -4.50
CA ARG A 91 13.52 4.64 -4.82
C ARG A 91 14.01 3.76 -5.97
N ILE A 92 13.67 2.48 -5.95
CA ILE A 92 14.03 1.52 -7.01
C ILE A 92 13.36 1.93 -8.33
N ASN A 93 12.07 2.26 -8.30
CA ASN A 93 11.34 2.68 -9.50
C ASN A 93 11.91 3.99 -10.10
N ASP A 94 12.20 4.98 -9.25
CA ASP A 94 12.79 6.25 -9.68
C ASP A 94 14.19 6.03 -10.30
N LYS A 95 14.99 5.14 -9.71
CA LYS A 95 16.29 4.75 -10.24
C LYS A 95 16.18 4.10 -11.62
N HIS A 96 15.31 3.11 -11.79
CA HIS A 96 15.12 2.46 -13.08
C HIS A 96 14.56 3.41 -14.14
N LEU A 97 13.67 4.32 -13.76
CA LEU A 97 13.17 5.34 -14.68
C LEU A 97 14.28 6.28 -15.16
N LEU A 98 15.21 6.66 -14.27
CA LEU A 98 16.36 7.48 -14.63
C LEU A 98 17.33 6.72 -15.54
N GLU A 99 17.71 5.50 -15.17
CA GLU A 99 18.58 4.63 -15.96
C GLU A 99 18.03 4.40 -17.38
N TRP A 100 16.70 4.20 -17.48
CA TRP A 100 16.05 4.01 -18.77
C TRP A 100 16.07 5.29 -19.62
N LYS A 101 15.80 6.45 -19.03
CA LYS A 101 15.93 7.75 -19.72
C LYS A 101 17.36 8.03 -20.18
N GLU A 102 18.35 7.73 -19.35
CA GLU A 102 19.76 7.85 -19.72
C GLU A 102 20.12 6.91 -20.89
N PHE A 103 19.60 5.69 -20.87
CA PHE A 103 19.78 4.74 -21.96
C PHE A 103 19.14 5.24 -23.26
N GLU A 104 17.90 5.72 -23.22
CA GLU A 104 17.20 6.26 -24.39
C GLU A 104 17.92 7.47 -24.97
N THR A 105 18.32 8.42 -24.12
CA THR A 105 19.04 9.62 -24.58
C THR A 105 20.39 9.27 -25.19
N LYS A 106 21.12 8.30 -24.61
CA LYS A 106 22.37 7.80 -25.18
C LYS A 106 22.12 7.12 -26.53
N LYS A 107 21.10 6.27 -26.63
CA LYS A 107 20.74 5.59 -27.88
C LYS A 107 20.37 6.59 -28.98
N ALA A 108 19.53 7.57 -28.67
CA ALA A 108 19.15 8.64 -29.61
C ALA A 108 20.36 9.46 -30.08
N ARG A 109 21.32 9.73 -29.19
CA ARG A 109 22.57 10.42 -29.55
C ARG A 109 23.43 9.60 -30.50
N GLU A 110 23.60 8.30 -30.25
CA GLU A 110 24.34 7.40 -31.13
C GLU A 110 23.66 7.25 -32.50
N GLU A 111 22.33 7.12 -32.54
CA GLU A 111 21.56 7.09 -33.78
C GLU A 111 21.75 8.37 -34.60
N ARG A 112 21.68 9.54 -33.96
CA ARG A 112 21.96 10.83 -34.62
C ARG A 112 23.38 10.92 -35.16
N LYS A 113 24.37 10.54 -34.37
CA LYS A 113 25.78 10.55 -34.79
C LYS A 113 26.03 9.64 -35.98
N ASN A 114 25.40 8.46 -35.98
CA ASN A 114 25.49 7.51 -37.10
C ASN A 114 24.77 8.03 -38.35
N ALA A 115 23.64 8.72 -38.20
CA ALA A 115 22.93 9.36 -39.30
C ALA A 115 23.74 10.52 -39.91
N GLU A 116 24.31 11.39 -39.07
CA GLU A 116 25.18 12.50 -39.49
C GLU A 116 26.43 11.97 -40.23
N ALA A 117 27.07 10.91 -39.72
CA ALA A 117 28.22 10.28 -40.38
C ALA A 117 27.87 9.64 -41.73
N LYS A 118 26.67 9.05 -41.86
CA LYS A 118 26.20 8.51 -43.15
C LYS A 118 25.91 9.62 -44.15
N ALA A 119 25.22 10.67 -43.72
CA ALA A 119 24.93 11.83 -44.55
C ALA A 119 26.22 12.48 -45.06
N GLU A 120 27.25 12.65 -44.21
CA GLU A 120 28.53 13.22 -44.62
C GLU A 120 29.24 12.37 -45.70
N VAL A 121 29.14 11.05 -45.63
CA VAL A 121 29.70 10.15 -46.65
C VAL A 121 28.92 10.24 -47.96
N GLU A 122 27.59 10.31 -47.89
CA GLU A 122 26.73 10.48 -49.07
C GLU A 122 26.95 11.83 -49.74
N ASP A 123 27.06 12.91 -48.96
CA ASP A 123 27.34 14.26 -49.46
C ASP A 123 28.70 14.34 -50.16
N LYS A 124 29.77 13.78 -49.54
CA LYS A 124 31.10 13.71 -50.18
C LYS A 124 31.06 12.97 -51.50
N LYS A 125 30.35 11.84 -51.55
CA LYS A 125 30.20 11.07 -52.78
C LYS A 125 29.45 11.86 -53.85
N ALA A 126 28.37 12.56 -53.47
CA ALA A 126 27.61 13.40 -54.40
C ALA A 126 28.44 14.58 -54.92
N GLU A 127 29.26 15.20 -54.07
CA GLU A 127 30.20 16.26 -54.46
C GLU A 127 31.25 15.74 -55.46
N GLU A 128 31.85 14.58 -55.20
CA GLU A 128 32.80 13.93 -56.12
C GLU A 128 32.17 13.61 -57.47
N ASP A 129 30.95 13.06 -57.49
CA ASP A 129 30.22 12.74 -58.71
C ASP A 129 29.91 14.01 -59.54
N VAL A 130 29.49 15.09 -58.89
CA VAL A 130 29.23 16.39 -59.55
C VAL A 130 30.52 17.00 -60.11
N LEU A 131 31.63 16.95 -59.36
CA LEU A 131 32.93 17.42 -59.83
C LEU A 131 33.42 16.62 -61.05
N ALA A 132 33.22 15.31 -61.05
CA ALA A 132 33.57 14.45 -62.18
C ALA A 132 32.76 14.80 -63.44
N GLN A 133 31.47 15.14 -63.29
CA GLN A 133 30.64 15.60 -64.41
C GLN A 133 31.08 16.95 -64.97
N LEU A 134 31.49 17.89 -64.12
CA LEU A 134 31.97 19.22 -64.52
C LEU A 134 33.31 19.18 -65.25
N ASN A 135 34.23 18.29 -64.88
CA ASN A 135 35.54 18.16 -65.54
C ASN A 135 35.48 17.44 -66.90
N ASN A 136 34.35 16.82 -67.24
CA ASN A 136 34.16 16.06 -68.47
C ASN A 136 33.32 16.82 -69.53
N VAL A 137 33.16 18.14 -69.35
CA VAL A 137 32.55 19.11 -70.27
C VAL A 137 33.61 20.12 -70.68
#